data_AF-A0A7C1XQP8-F1
#
_entry.id   AF-A0A7C1XQP8-F1
#
_cell.length_a   1.000
_cell.length_b   1.000
_cell.length_c   1.000
_cell.angle_alpha   90.00
_cell.angle_beta   90.00
_cell.angle_gamma   90.00
#
_symmetry.space_group_name_H-M   'P 1'
#
loop_
_entity.id
_entity.type
_entity.pdbx_description
1 polymer ?
#
loop_
_entity_poly.entity_id
_entity_poly.type
_entity_poly.pdbx_seq_one_letter_code
_entity_poly.pdbx_strand_id
1 'polypeptide(L)'
;LTDELTPEHHHEQQHIVTKVRSAVAQLAEGQHEVLTLVDLEGFSYAEVAQSLDIPIGTAMSRLCRARKALAEKLLALDTPEQMKKEPVKKASHIRRVI
;
A
#
# COMPACT_ATOMS: atom_id res chain seq x y z
N LEU A 1 18.40 -17.02 -15.57
CA LEU A 1 17.27 -16.67 -16.45
C LEU A 1 16.15 -16.29 -15.51
N THR A 2 15.94 -15.00 -15.27
CA THR A 2 15.12 -14.52 -14.17
C THR A 2 13.64 -14.60 -14.58
N ASP A 3 12.83 -15.16 -13.69
CA ASP A 3 11.38 -15.38 -13.79
C ASP A 3 10.58 -14.06 -13.69
N GLU A 4 11.12 -12.95 -14.22
CA GLU A 4 10.75 -11.58 -13.80
C GLU A 4 9.69 -10.92 -14.71
N LEU A 5 9.21 -11.61 -15.75
CA LEU A 5 8.36 -11.02 -16.80
C LEU A 5 7.13 -11.86 -17.15
N THR A 6 6.74 -12.81 -16.30
CA THR A 6 5.46 -13.50 -16.49
C THR A 6 4.29 -12.57 -16.12
N PRO A 7 3.19 -12.56 -16.90
CA PRO A 7 2.02 -11.71 -16.62
C PRO A 7 1.46 -11.90 -15.21
N GLU A 8 1.54 -13.13 -14.69
CA GLU A 8 1.08 -13.51 -13.36
C GLU A 8 1.86 -12.76 -12.27
N HIS A 9 3.18 -12.63 -12.40
CA HIS A 9 4.02 -11.88 -11.46
C HIS A 9 3.67 -10.38 -11.45
N HIS A 10 3.41 -9.79 -12.62
CA HIS A 10 3.00 -8.38 -12.70
C HIS A 10 1.64 -8.13 -12.05
N HIS A 11 0.68 -9.04 -12.24
CA HIS A 11 -0.62 -8.96 -11.61
C HIS A 11 -0.54 -9.07 -10.08
N GLU A 12 0.27 -9.98 -9.57
CA GLU A 12 0.48 -10.14 -8.13
C GLU A 12 1.15 -8.89 -7.51
N GLN A 13 2.17 -8.34 -8.17
CA GLN A 13 2.81 -7.09 -7.76
C GLN A 13 1.83 -5.90 -7.75
N GLN A 14 1.02 -5.74 -8.81
CA GLN A 14 0.01 -4.67 -8.87
C GLN A 14 -1.03 -4.79 -7.75
N HIS A 15 -1.42 -6.02 -7.41
CA HIS A 15 -2.38 -6.27 -6.34
C HIS A 15 -1.82 -5.88 -4.97
N ILE A 16 -0.56 -6.24 -4.67
CA ILE A 16 0.14 -5.84 -3.43
C ILE A 16 0.23 -4.32 -3.34
N VAL A 17 0.69 -3.65 -4.40
CA VAL A 17 0.81 -2.18 -4.44
C VAL A 17 -0.55 -1.51 -4.18
N THR A 18 -1.62 -2.02 -4.79
CA THR A 18 -2.96 -1.48 -4.61
C THR A 18 -3.46 -1.64 -3.17
N LYS A 19 -3.21 -2.80 -2.55
CA LYS A 19 -3.54 -3.04 -1.13
C LYS A 19 -2.79 -2.07 -0.21
N VAL A 20 -1.48 -1.92 -0.39
CA VAL A 20 -0.66 -1.02 0.42
C VAL A 20 -1.14 0.43 0.29
N ARG A 21 -1.36 0.90 -0.94
CA ARG A 21 -1.88 2.26 -1.18
C ARG A 21 -3.23 2.50 -0.50
N SER A 22 -4.15 1.53 -0.61
CA SER A 22 -5.46 1.62 0.05
C SER A 22 -5.33 1.66 1.58
N ALA A 23 -4.45 0.84 2.16
CA ALA A 23 -4.24 0.81 3.60
C ALA A 23 -3.65 2.13 4.12
N VAL A 24 -2.66 2.69 3.41
CA VAL A 24 -2.06 4.00 3.73
C VAL A 24 -3.10 5.13 3.63
N ALA A 25 -3.93 5.13 2.58
CA ALA A 25 -4.95 6.16 2.37
C ALA A 25 -6.07 6.18 3.44
N GLN A 26 -6.23 5.10 4.20
CA GLN A 26 -7.22 5.03 5.28
C GLN A 26 -6.64 5.37 6.67
N LEU A 27 -5.37 5.76 6.75
CA LEU A 27 -4.78 6.26 7.99
C LEU A 27 -5.38 7.63 8.33
N ALA A 28 -5.42 7.96 9.63
CA ALA A 28 -5.77 9.32 10.03
C ALA A 28 -4.76 10.31 9.42
N GLU A 29 -5.20 11.51 9.04
CA GLU A 29 -4.38 12.50 8.30
C GLU A 29 -3.00 12.72 8.94
N GLY A 30 -2.96 13.01 10.24
CA GLY A 30 -1.68 13.19 10.93
C GLY A 30 -0.80 11.93 10.99
N GLN A 31 -1.38 10.73 10.97
CA GLN A 31 -0.63 9.46 10.89
C GLN A 31 -0.07 9.25 9.48
N HIS A 32 -0.85 9.57 8.46
CA HIS A 32 -0.46 9.50 7.06
C HIS A 32 0.73 10.44 6.75
N GLU A 33 0.68 11.69 7.23
CA GLU A 33 1.77 12.67 7.03
C GLU A 33 3.09 12.19 7.65
N VAL A 34 3.08 11.83 8.94
CA VAL A 34 4.32 11.42 9.61
C VAL A 34 4.89 10.13 9.02
N LEU A 35 4.04 9.20 8.60
CA LEU A 35 4.48 7.96 7.96
C LEU A 35 5.10 8.23 6.59
N THR A 36 4.46 9.08 5.78
CA THR A 36 4.98 9.45 4.46
C THR A 36 6.34 10.12 4.57
N LEU A 37 6.45 11.15 5.40
CA LEU A 37 7.69 11.91 5.53
C LEU A 37 8.86 11.03 6.03
N VAL A 38 8.61 10.15 7.01
CA VAL A 38 9.69 9.30 7.55
C VAL A 38 9.97 8.09 6.67
N ASP A 39 8.96 7.26 6.41
CA ASP A 39 9.17 5.93 5.83
C ASP A 39 9.25 5.97 4.28
N LEU A 40 8.71 7.02 3.63
CA LEU A 40 8.76 7.17 2.16
C LEU A 40 9.75 8.24 1.71
N GLU A 41 9.78 9.40 2.39
CA GLU A 41 10.67 10.51 2.01
C GLU A 41 12.00 10.52 2.76
N GLY A 42 12.15 9.72 3.82
CA GLY A 42 13.41 9.55 4.55
C GLY A 42 13.76 10.67 5.52
N PHE A 43 12.79 11.50 5.91
CA PHE A 43 13.02 12.60 6.86
C PHE A 43 13.32 12.04 8.25
N SER A 44 14.22 12.71 8.97
CA SER A 44 14.43 12.46 10.39
C SER A 44 13.23 12.90 11.23
N TYR A 45 13.11 12.36 12.45
CA TYR A 45 12.02 12.74 13.36
C TYR A 45 12.03 14.24 13.71
N ALA A 46 13.21 14.88 13.73
CA ALA A 46 13.33 16.30 13.99
C ALA A 46 12.84 17.15 12.80
N GLU A 47 13.18 16.76 11.57
CA GLU A 47 12.69 17.43 10.36
C GLU A 47 11.18 17.31 10.22
N VAL A 48 10.60 16.13 10.50
CA VAL A 48 9.13 15.95 10.51
C VAL A 48 8.46 16.82 11.57
N ALA A 49 9.02 16.85 12.79
CA ALA A 49 8.50 17.68 13.87
C ALA A 49 8.49 19.17 13.50
N GLN A 50 9.56 19.65 12.85
CA GLN A 50 9.64 21.02 12.36
C GLN A 50 8.68 21.29 11.21
N SER A 51 8.63 20.42 10.20
CA SER A 51 7.78 20.59 9.01
C SER A 51 6.28 20.62 9.34
N LEU A 52 5.85 19.83 10.34
CA LEU A 52 4.46 19.73 10.77
C LEU A 52 4.10 20.63 11.95
N ASP A 53 5.05 21.42 12.46
CA ASP A 53 4.90 22.27 13.65
C ASP A 53 4.33 21.51 14.87
N ILE A 54 4.93 20.36 15.18
CA ILE A 54 4.55 19.50 16.32
C ILE A 54 5.76 19.13 17.19
N PRO A 55 5.57 18.82 18.49
CA PRO A 55 6.65 18.32 19.32
C PRO A 55 7.25 17.01 18.77
N ILE A 56 8.57 16.83 18.89
CA ILE A 56 9.25 15.61 18.42
C ILE A 56 8.68 14.31 19.05
N GLY A 57 8.32 14.34 20.33
CA GLY A 57 7.64 13.22 20.99
C GLY A 57 6.25 12.93 20.43
N THR A 58 5.54 13.96 19.94
CA THR A 58 4.28 13.82 19.22
C THR A 58 4.51 13.17 17.86
N ALA A 59 5.53 13.59 17.10
CA ALA A 59 5.88 12.96 15.83
C ALA A 59 6.20 11.46 16.01
N MET A 60 7.05 11.13 16.99
CA MET A 60 7.40 9.74 17.31
C MET A 60 6.19 8.89 17.71
N SER A 61 5.35 9.39 18.63
CA SER A 61 4.16 8.65 19.08
C SER A 61 3.10 8.53 17.98
N ARG A 62 2.95 9.54 17.12
CA ARG A 62 2.05 9.53 15.96
C ARG A 62 2.53 8.52 14.91
N LEU A 63 3.83 8.46 14.63
CA LEU A 63 4.43 7.48 13.73
C LEU A 63 4.27 6.04 14.25
N CYS A 64 4.50 5.82 15.55
CA CYS A 64 4.26 4.51 16.17
C CYS A 64 2.82 4.04 15.96
N ARG A 65 1.84 4.93 16.20
CA ARG A 65 0.41 4.63 15.95
C ARG A 65 0.11 4.43 14.47
N ALA A 66 0.72 5.21 13.58
CA ALA A 66 0.57 5.07 12.14
C ALA A 66 1.01 3.68 11.65
N ARG A 67 2.20 3.22 12.06
CA ARG A 67 2.71 1.90 11.71
C ARG A 67 1.84 0.76 12.25
N LYS A 68 1.35 0.90 13.48
CA LYS A 68 0.41 -0.07 14.07
C LYS A 68 -0.91 -0.13 13.27
N ALA A 69 -1.51 1.02 12.98
CA ALA A 69 -2.75 1.09 12.22
C ALA A 69 -2.58 0.57 10.79
N LEU A 70 -1.43 0.83 10.16
CA LEU A 70 -1.11 0.30 8.83
C LEU A 70 -1.00 -1.23 8.85
N ALA A 71 -0.31 -1.79 9.84
CA ALA A 71 -0.21 -3.24 10.01
C ALA A 71 -1.58 -3.90 10.22
N GLU A 72 -2.42 -3.32 11.10
CA GLU A 72 -3.79 -3.80 11.35
C GLU A 72 -4.64 -3.79 10.05
N LYS A 73 -4.52 -2.74 9.24
CA LYS A 73 -5.24 -2.63 7.96
C LYS A 73 -4.75 -3.66 6.95
N LEU A 74 -3.43 -3.85 6.81
CA LEU A 74 -2.87 -4.83 5.89
C LEU A 74 -3.29 -6.26 6.26
N LEU A 75 -3.23 -6.61 7.54
CA LEU A 75 -3.69 -7.91 8.04
C LEU A 75 -5.19 -8.15 7.78
N ALA A 76 -6.02 -7.11 7.91
CA ALA A 76 -7.44 -7.21 7.60
C ALA A 76 -7.72 -7.43 6.09
N LEU A 77 -6.85 -6.92 5.20
CA LEU A 77 -6.97 -7.08 3.75
C LEU A 77 -6.51 -8.47 3.23
N ASP A 78 -5.79 -9.23 4.04
CA ASP A 78 -5.38 -10.61 3.74
C ASP A 78 -6.44 -11.65 4.14
N THR A 79 -7.61 -11.19 4.59
CA THR A 79 -8.79 -12.05 4.76
C THR A 79 -9.27 -12.53 3.37
N PRO A 80 -9.54 -13.85 3.17
CA PRO A 80 -9.79 -14.47 1.85
C PRO A 80 -11.03 -14.01 1.07
N GLU A 81 -11.69 -12.92 1.47
CA GLU A 81 -12.94 -12.43 0.88
C GLU A 81 -12.76 -11.81 -0.52
N GLN A 82 -11.54 -11.38 -0.89
CA GLN A 82 -11.25 -10.68 -2.15
C GLN A 82 -10.92 -11.62 -3.33
N MET A 83 -10.73 -12.93 -3.10
CA MET A 83 -10.44 -13.90 -4.16
C MET A 83 -11.67 -14.23 -5.05
N LYS A 84 -12.85 -13.65 -4.76
CA LYS A 84 -14.13 -13.93 -5.44
C LYS A 84 -14.58 -12.88 -6.46
N LYS A 85 -13.85 -11.78 -6.68
CA LYS A 85 -14.26 -10.73 -7.63
C LYS A 85 -13.20 -10.48 -8.71
N GLU A 86 -13.08 -11.40 -9.66
CA GLU A 86 -13.00 -11.01 -11.07
C GLU A 86 -13.30 -12.20 -12.01
N PRO A 87 -14.26 -12.09 -12.94
CA PRO A 87 -14.45 -13.10 -13.98
C PRO A 87 -13.33 -12.91 -15.01
N VAL A 88 -12.48 -13.92 -15.16
CA VAL A 88 -11.50 -14.01 -16.25
C VAL A 88 -12.27 -13.98 -17.57
N LYS A 89 -12.37 -12.79 -18.18
CA LYS A 89 -12.86 -12.62 -19.56
C LYS A 89 -11.86 -13.33 -20.47
N LYS A 90 -12.13 -14.58 -20.83
CA LYS A 90 -11.37 -15.27 -21.87
C LYS A 90 -11.59 -14.55 -23.20
N ALA A 91 -10.46 -14.20 -23.81
CA ALA A 91 -10.34 -13.49 -25.05
C ALA A 91 -11.20 -14.12 -26.17
N SER A 92 -11.90 -13.23 -26.87
CA SER A 92 -12.59 -13.47 -28.13
C SER A 92 -11.69 -14.25 -29.08
N HIS A 93 -12.02 -15.51 -29.32
CA HIS A 93 -11.32 -16.31 -30.32
C HIS A 93 -11.70 -15.82 -31.72
N ILE A 94 -10.65 -15.41 -32.43
CA ILE A 94 -10.61 -14.90 -33.78
C ILE A 94 -11.35 -15.86 -34.73
N ARG A 95 -12.33 -15.35 -35.49
CA ARG A 95 -13.01 -16.12 -36.54
C ARG A 95 -11.98 -16.51 -37.61
N ARG A 96 -11.80 -17.82 -37.84
CA ARG A 96 -11.10 -18.32 -39.03
C ARG A 96 -12.06 -18.26 -40.22
N VAL A 97 -11.66 -17.54 -41.25
CA VAL A 97 -12.22 -17.55 -42.61
C VAL A 97 -12.04 -18.94 -43.21
N ILE A 98 -13.13 -19.51 -43.74
CA ILE A 98 -13.14 -20.49 -44.83
C ILE A 98 -14.33 -20.15 -45.72
#